data_AF-A0A3B9X5K8-F1
#
_entry.id   AF-A0A3B9X5K8-F1
#
_cell.length_a   1.000
_cell.length_b   1.000
_cell.length_c   1.000
_cell.angle_alpha   90.00
_cell.angle_beta   90.00
_cell.angle_gamma   90.00
#
_symmetry.space_group_name_H-M   'P 1'
#
loop_
_entity.id
_entity.type
_entity.pdbx_description
1 polymer ?
#
loop_
_entity_poly.entity_id
_entity_poly.type
_entity_poly.pdbx_seq_one_letter_code
_entity_poly.pdbx_strand_id
1 'polypeptide(L)'
;MLSMGPHMHYRGKAMRYDLEYPDGEIETLLWVPDYDFNWQFLYEYEVPKFVPAGSKMHMSWWFDNSKENRFNPDHTKDVVYGPATTDEMANARIYYAPTKTRGIVVGDPIPADVLSKARLAEDTRRARTELLDLSKDDLTWLTEDSP
;
A
#
# COMPACT_ATOMS: atom_id res chain seq x y z
N MET A 1 6.43 -3.88 -12.06
CA MET A 1 5.95 -2.63 -11.45
C MET A 1 4.91 -2.03 -12.36
N LEU A 2 3.76 -1.62 -11.81
CA LEU A 2 2.65 -1.04 -12.56
C LEU A 2 2.50 0.44 -12.24
N SER A 3 2.39 0.79 -10.95
CA SER A 3 2.22 2.17 -10.53
C SER A 3 2.67 2.40 -9.09
N MET A 4 2.93 3.67 -8.76
CA MET A 4 3.34 4.11 -7.43
C MET A 4 2.54 5.36 -7.02
N GLY A 5 2.18 5.44 -5.75
CA GLY A 5 1.40 6.54 -5.17
C GLY A 5 2.02 7.04 -3.88
N PRO A 6 2.77 8.16 -3.93
CA PRO A 6 3.21 8.88 -2.74
C PRO A 6 2.03 9.30 -1.87
N HIS A 7 2.17 9.16 -0.55
CA HIS A 7 1.17 9.67 0.39
C HIS A 7 1.83 10.22 1.65
N MET A 8 1.61 11.51 1.88
CA MET A 8 1.98 12.26 3.08
C MET A 8 0.86 13.24 3.41
N HIS A 9 0.90 13.84 4.59
CA HIS A 9 -0.02 14.90 5.01
C HIS A 9 0.61 16.28 4.75
N TYR A 10 0.19 17.30 5.51
CA TYR A 10 0.48 18.71 5.23
C TYR A 10 1.97 19.08 5.27
N ARG A 11 2.81 18.28 5.92
CA ARG A 11 4.25 18.55 5.96
C ARG A 11 4.99 17.82 4.85
N GLY A 12 4.37 16.93 4.08
CA GLY A 12 5.01 16.28 2.94
C GLY A 12 5.57 17.29 1.94
N LYS A 13 6.85 17.16 1.59
CA LYS A 13 7.57 18.07 0.69
C LYS A 13 8.05 17.40 -0.58
N ALA A 14 8.61 16.20 -0.45
CA ALA A 14 9.11 15.43 -1.58
C ALA A 14 9.07 13.94 -1.26
N MET A 15 9.04 13.12 -2.31
CA MET A 15 9.19 11.67 -2.17
C MET A 15 9.96 11.07 -3.34
N ARG A 16 10.86 10.12 -3.04
CA ARG A 16 11.63 9.39 -4.04
C ARG A 16 11.54 7.89 -3.83
N TYR A 17 11.48 7.16 -4.94
CA TYR A 17 11.58 5.72 -5.03
C TYR A 17 12.81 5.38 -5.85
N ASP A 18 13.81 4.79 -5.21
CA ASP A 18 15.03 4.30 -5.85
C ASP A 18 15.04 2.77 -5.77
N LEU A 19 15.38 2.10 -6.87
CA LEU A 19 15.48 0.65 -6.94
C LEU A 19 16.95 0.27 -7.09
N GLU A 20 17.48 -0.45 -6.11
CA GLU A 20 18.77 -1.13 -6.20
C GLU A 20 18.56 -2.52 -6.81
N TYR A 21 19.13 -2.74 -7.98
CA TYR A 21 19.14 -4.02 -8.68
C TYR A 21 20.10 -5.02 -8.03
N PRO A 22 19.97 -6.34 -8.32
CA PRO A 22 20.84 -7.37 -7.72
C PRO A 22 22.34 -7.21 -8.01
N ASP A 23 22.69 -6.51 -9.09
CA ASP A 23 24.07 -6.18 -9.46
C ASP A 23 24.59 -4.90 -8.78
N GLY A 24 23.75 -4.21 -8.01
CA GLY A 24 24.06 -2.97 -7.30
C GLY A 24 23.78 -1.69 -8.10
N GLU A 25 23.29 -1.78 -9.34
CA GLU A 25 22.82 -0.59 -10.07
C GLU A 25 21.63 0.04 -9.34
N ILE A 26 21.60 1.38 -9.25
CA ILE A 26 20.48 2.12 -8.64
C ILE A 26 19.78 2.95 -9.69
N GLU A 27 18.47 2.77 -9.82
CA GLU A 27 17.61 3.54 -10.70
C GLU A 27 16.50 4.25 -9.91
N THR A 28 16.33 5.54 -10.13
CA THR A 28 15.16 6.27 -9.63
C THR A 28 13.93 5.90 -10.44
N LEU A 29 12.98 5.20 -9.80
CA LEU A 29 11.73 4.78 -10.41
C LEU A 29 10.69 5.91 -10.46
N LEU A 30 10.60 6.72 -9.40
CA LEU A 30 9.71 7.86 -9.31
C LEU A 30 10.35 8.94 -8.43
N TRP A 31 10.33 10.17 -8.92
CA TRP A 31 10.78 11.35 -8.18
C TRP A 31 9.69 12.41 -8.20
N VAL A 32 9.17 12.76 -7.02
CA VAL A 32 8.21 13.84 -6.81
C VAL A 32 8.88 14.90 -5.93
N PRO A 33 9.62 15.86 -6.54
CA PRO A 33 10.38 16.87 -5.80
C PRO A 33 9.50 17.93 -5.12
N ASP A 34 8.36 18.24 -5.72
CA ASP A 34 7.41 19.26 -5.26
C ASP A 34 6.08 18.57 -4.96
N TYR A 35 6.03 17.85 -3.83
CA TYR A 35 4.82 17.15 -3.41
C TYR A 35 3.73 18.14 -3.01
N ASP A 36 2.52 17.94 -3.51
CA ASP A 36 1.32 18.66 -3.09
C ASP A 36 0.37 17.67 -2.42
N PHE A 37 -0.01 17.95 -1.17
CA PHE A 37 -1.01 17.16 -0.44
C PHE A 37 -2.34 17.03 -1.20
N ASN A 38 -2.69 17.98 -2.06
CA ASN A 38 -3.90 17.91 -2.87
C ASN A 38 -3.73 17.03 -4.13
N TRP A 39 -2.52 16.61 -4.46
CA TRP A 39 -2.17 15.80 -5.62
C TRP A 39 -1.70 14.40 -5.21
N GLN A 40 -2.63 13.55 -4.78
CA GLN A 40 -2.31 12.21 -4.27
C GLN A 40 -2.65 11.08 -5.24
N PHE A 41 -2.36 11.29 -6.52
CA PHE A 41 -2.66 10.34 -7.57
C PHE A 41 -1.62 9.21 -7.68
N LEU A 42 -1.99 8.18 -8.43
CA LEU A 42 -1.06 7.14 -8.85
C LEU A 42 -0.31 7.59 -10.09
N TYR A 43 1.00 7.37 -10.08
CA TYR A 43 1.86 7.49 -11.25
C TYR A 43 1.96 6.09 -11.88
N GLU A 44 1.29 5.93 -13.00
CA GLU A 44 1.26 4.67 -13.74
C GLU A 44 2.34 4.65 -14.82
N TYR A 45 3.05 3.54 -14.95
CA TYR A 45 3.99 3.35 -16.05
C TYR A 45 3.22 3.08 -17.35
N GLU A 46 3.56 3.80 -18.41
CA GLU A 46 3.09 3.48 -19.77
C GLU A 46 3.47 2.04 -20.16
N VAL A 47 4.71 1.65 -19.88
CA VAL A 47 5.20 0.28 -20.03
C VAL A 47 5.61 -0.25 -18.67
N PRO A 48 4.93 -1.28 -18.12
CA PRO A 48 5.27 -1.87 -16.83
C PRO A 48 6.76 -2.23 -16.72
N LYS A 49 7.41 -1.77 -15.66
CA LYS A 49 8.84 -2.04 -15.41
C LYS A 49 9.02 -3.44 -14.83
N PHE A 50 9.85 -4.27 -15.44
CA PHE A 50 10.27 -5.54 -14.83
C PHE A 50 11.20 -5.26 -13.65
N VAL A 51 10.93 -5.90 -12.50
CA VAL A 51 11.76 -5.80 -11.30
C VAL A 51 12.27 -7.20 -10.98
N PRO A 52 13.57 -7.47 -11.14
CA PRO A 52 14.13 -8.79 -10.90
C PRO A 52 14.09 -9.16 -9.41
N ALA A 53 14.02 -10.46 -9.13
CA ALA A 53 14.15 -10.96 -7.76
C ALA A 53 15.50 -10.57 -7.17
N GLY A 54 15.51 -10.18 -5.89
CA GLY A 54 16.70 -9.69 -5.20
C GLY A 54 16.88 -8.17 -5.24
N SER A 55 16.06 -7.44 -6.01
CA SER A 55 16.06 -5.97 -5.99
C SER A 55 15.58 -5.42 -4.64
N LYS A 56 16.10 -4.27 -4.23
CA LYS A 56 15.67 -3.56 -3.01
C LYS A 56 15.08 -2.20 -3.37
N MET A 57 13.92 -1.89 -2.78
CA MET A 57 13.30 -0.58 -2.91
C MET A 57 13.75 0.32 -1.77
N HIS A 58 14.35 1.45 -2.10
CA HIS A 58 14.69 2.53 -1.18
C HIS A 58 13.67 3.65 -1.34
N MET A 59 13.04 4.04 -0.24
CA MET A 59 12.03 5.09 -0.24
C MET A 59 12.47 6.20 0.68
N SER A 60 12.47 7.42 0.15
CA SER A 60 12.84 8.63 0.88
C SER A 60 11.69 9.61 0.86
N TRP A 61 11.39 10.19 2.03
CA TRP A 61 10.38 11.21 2.21
C TRP A 61 11.02 12.42 2.86
N TRP A 62 10.58 13.60 2.43
CA TRP A 62 11.02 14.86 3.01
C TRP A 62 9.80 15.58 3.59
N PHE A 63 10.00 16.19 4.75
CA PHE A 63 8.98 16.96 5.44
C PHE A 63 9.41 18.42 5.60
N ASP A 64 8.47 19.36 5.46
CA ASP A 64 8.65 20.79 5.69
C ASP A 64 7.95 21.23 6.98
N ASN A 65 8.73 21.27 8.05
CA ASN A 65 8.30 21.74 9.37
C ASN A 65 8.49 23.25 9.57
N SER A 66 8.85 23.99 8.51
CA SER A 66 9.10 25.43 8.62
C SER A 66 7.82 26.23 8.89
N LYS A 67 7.97 27.48 9.36
CA LYS A 67 6.83 28.39 9.55
C LYS A 67 6.27 28.90 8.22
N GLU A 68 7.05 28.76 7.15
CA GLU A 68 6.74 29.21 5.79
C GLU A 68 5.83 28.23 5.05
N ASN A 69 5.74 26.97 5.51
CA ASN A 69 4.78 26.02 4.98
C ASN A 69 3.34 26.44 5.38
N ARG A 70 2.62 27.07 4.45
CA ARG A 70 1.23 27.54 4.66
C ARG A 70 0.24 26.45 5.07
N PHE A 71 0.55 25.18 4.80
CA PHE A 71 -0.29 24.04 5.15
C PHE A 71 0.04 23.47 6.52
N ASN A 72 1.20 23.83 7.10
CA ASN A 72 1.58 23.43 8.44
C ASN A 72 0.76 24.23 9.47
N PRO A 73 -0.19 23.60 10.19
CA PRO A 73 -1.09 24.31 11.09
C PRO A 73 -0.37 24.89 12.31
N ASP A 74 0.72 24.24 12.74
CA ASP A 74 1.58 24.68 13.83
C ASP A 74 2.99 24.10 13.64
N HIS A 75 3.95 24.96 13.31
CA HIS A 75 5.35 24.61 13.07
C HIS A 75 6.15 24.33 14.36
N THR A 76 5.61 24.67 15.53
CA THR A 76 6.29 24.49 16.81
C THR A 76 5.98 23.16 17.48
N LYS A 77 4.98 22.43 16.97
CA LYS A 77 4.55 21.15 17.53
C LYS A 77 5.26 19.98 16.90
N ASP A 78 5.61 19.03 17.76
CA ASP A 78 5.99 17.69 17.34
C ASP A 78 4.81 17.02 16.63
N VAL A 79 5.16 16.16 15.68
CA VAL A 79 4.19 15.47 14.82
C VAL A 79 4.41 13.99 14.96
N VAL A 80 3.32 13.25 15.11
CA VAL A 80 3.31 11.80 15.23
C VAL A 80 2.66 11.17 14.01
N TYR A 81 2.86 9.87 13.84
CA TYR A 81 2.10 9.11 12.86
C TYR A 81 0.62 9.06 13.26
N GLY A 82 -0.29 9.40 12.35
CA GLY A 82 -1.72 9.38 12.66
C GLY A 82 -2.62 9.63 11.45
N PRO A 83 -3.92 9.29 11.56
CA PRO A 83 -4.89 9.42 10.46
C PRO A 83 -5.37 10.85 10.22
N ALA A 84 -5.18 11.77 11.17
CA ALA A 84 -5.56 13.16 10.98
C ALA A 84 -4.56 13.87 10.07
N THR A 85 -5.03 14.80 9.22
CA THR A 85 -4.15 15.58 8.32
C THR A 85 -3.16 16.48 9.06
N THR A 86 -3.39 16.72 10.35
CA THR A 86 -2.49 17.47 11.25
C THR A 86 -1.40 16.59 11.88
N ASP A 87 -1.65 15.29 11.96
CA ASP A 87 -0.64 14.25 12.16
C ASP A 87 0.05 13.99 10.82
N GLU A 88 1.04 13.08 10.78
CA GLU A 88 1.75 12.77 9.55
C GLU A 88 1.60 11.31 9.13
N MET A 89 1.77 11.05 7.84
CA MET A 89 1.96 9.72 7.27
C MET A 89 3.15 9.73 6.31
N ALA A 90 3.85 8.60 6.23
CA ALA A 90 4.90 8.36 5.25
C ALA A 90 4.60 7.04 4.55
N ASN A 91 3.61 7.06 3.66
CA ASN A 91 3.12 5.85 3.02
C ASN A 91 3.47 5.83 1.52
N ALA A 92 3.57 4.63 0.98
CA ALA A 92 3.62 4.39 -0.45
C ALA A 92 2.58 3.35 -0.84
N ARG A 93 1.74 3.70 -1.81
CA ARG A 93 0.99 2.70 -2.56
C ARG A 93 1.88 2.19 -3.69
N ILE A 94 2.10 0.88 -3.75
CA ILE A 94 2.90 0.23 -4.80
C ILE A 94 2.06 -0.87 -5.43
N TYR A 95 1.78 -0.75 -6.72
CA TYR A 95 1.04 -1.75 -7.47
C TYR A 95 2.00 -2.51 -8.39
N TYR A 96 1.99 -3.84 -8.26
CA TYR A 96 2.79 -4.74 -9.08
C TYR A 96 2.02 -6.01 -9.40
N ALA A 97 2.36 -6.62 -10.52
CA ALA A 97 1.87 -7.94 -10.91
C ALA A 97 3.02 -8.95 -10.88
N PRO A 98 2.77 -10.20 -10.45
CA PRO A 98 3.74 -11.26 -10.59
C PRO A 98 4.00 -11.55 -12.07
N THR A 99 5.26 -11.81 -12.42
CA THR A 99 5.71 -12.02 -13.81
C THR A 99 5.46 -13.44 -14.30
N LYS A 100 5.19 -14.40 -13.40
CA LYS A 100 4.86 -15.77 -13.77
C LYS A 100 3.47 -15.82 -14.40
N THR A 101 3.43 -15.89 -15.72
CA THR A 101 2.21 -16.12 -16.49
C THR A 101 1.56 -17.42 -16.03
N ARG A 102 0.28 -17.38 -15.66
CA ARG A 102 -0.42 -18.58 -15.15
C ARG A 102 -0.99 -19.47 -16.25
N GLY A 103 -0.76 -19.15 -17.53
CA GLY A 103 -1.10 -20.02 -18.66
C GLY A 103 -2.57 -20.49 -18.70
N ILE A 104 -3.49 -19.72 -18.13
CA ILE A 104 -4.91 -20.09 -18.13
C ILE A 104 -5.47 -19.74 -19.50
N VAL A 105 -5.69 -20.75 -20.32
CA VAL A 105 -6.32 -20.63 -21.64
C VAL A 105 -7.79 -21.04 -21.52
N VAL A 106 -8.69 -20.22 -22.08
CA VAL A 106 -10.12 -20.54 -22.08
C VAL A 106 -10.35 -21.77 -22.96
N GLY A 107 -10.88 -22.85 -22.37
CA GLY A 107 -11.12 -24.13 -23.04
C GLY A 107 -10.18 -25.24 -22.58
N ASP A 108 -9.03 -24.91 -22.00
CA ASP A 108 -8.12 -25.88 -21.40
C ASP A 108 -8.53 -26.24 -19.96
N PRO A 109 -8.14 -27.42 -19.45
CA PRO A 109 -8.34 -27.77 -18.05
C PRO A 109 -7.69 -26.74 -17.12
N ILE A 110 -8.44 -26.30 -16.10
CA ILE A 110 -7.94 -25.36 -15.10
C ILE A 110 -6.69 -25.95 -14.41
N PRO A 111 -5.58 -25.19 -14.29
CA PRO A 111 -4.37 -25.68 -13.62
C PRO A 111 -4.66 -26.20 -12.20
N ALA A 112 -4.06 -27.34 -11.85
CA ALA A 112 -4.34 -28.03 -10.59
C ALA A 112 -4.01 -27.18 -9.34
N ASP A 113 -3.01 -26.29 -9.42
CA ASP A 113 -2.65 -25.39 -8.33
C ASP A 113 -3.68 -24.28 -8.11
N VAL A 114 -4.39 -23.86 -9.17
CA VAL A 114 -5.50 -22.92 -9.08
C VAL A 114 -6.68 -23.58 -8.40
N LEU A 115 -7.02 -24.81 -8.78
CA LEU A 115 -8.09 -25.59 -8.15
C LEU A 115 -7.80 -25.88 -6.68
N SER A 116 -6.56 -26.26 -6.34
CA SER A 116 -6.20 -26.55 -4.94
C SER A 116 -6.26 -25.29 -4.07
N LYS A 117 -5.77 -24.15 -4.56
CA LYS A 117 -5.90 -22.85 -3.86
C LYS A 117 -7.36 -22.43 -3.71
N ALA A 118 -8.17 -22.59 -4.76
CA ALA A 118 -9.59 -22.23 -4.72
C ALA A 118 -10.34 -23.09 -3.69
N ARG A 119 -10.08 -24.41 -3.66
CA ARG A 119 -10.63 -25.32 -2.65
C ARG A 119 -10.19 -24.94 -1.25
N LEU A 120 -8.90 -24.71 -1.03
CA LEU A 120 -8.39 -24.27 0.28
C LEU A 120 -9.03 -22.96 0.75
N ALA A 121 -9.18 -21.98 -0.15
CA ALA A 121 -9.83 -20.71 0.16
C ALA A 121 -11.31 -20.91 0.53
N GLU A 122 -12.02 -21.77 -0.21
CA GLU A 122 -13.41 -22.12 0.07
C GLU A 122 -13.56 -22.89 1.40
N ASP A 123 -12.68 -23.85 1.68
CA ASP A 123 -12.66 -24.60 2.94
C ASP A 123 -12.38 -23.67 4.12
N THR A 124 -11.43 -22.74 3.96
CA THR A 124 -11.13 -21.71 4.96
C THR A 124 -12.34 -20.80 5.20
N ARG A 125 -13.04 -20.40 4.13
CA ARG A 125 -14.26 -19.59 4.23
C ARG A 125 -15.36 -20.34 4.98
N ARG A 126 -15.59 -21.62 4.65
CA ARG A 126 -16.56 -22.49 5.33
C ARG A 126 -16.24 -22.64 6.81
N ALA A 127 -14.99 -22.96 7.14
CA ALA A 127 -14.53 -23.04 8.53
C ALA A 127 -14.76 -21.71 9.28
N ARG A 128 -14.50 -20.56 8.63
CA ARG A 128 -14.83 -19.24 9.22
C ARG A 128 -16.32 -18.97 9.37
N THR A 129 -17.16 -19.48 8.47
CA THR A 129 -18.62 -19.37 8.59
C THR A 129 -19.15 -20.26 9.71
N GLU A 130 -18.58 -21.45 9.91
CA GLU A 130 -18.94 -22.34 11.02
C GLU A 130 -18.56 -21.76 12.40
N LEU A 131 -17.55 -20.88 12.46
CA LEU A 131 -17.25 -20.09 13.65
C LEU A 131 -18.32 -19.02 13.95
N LEU A 132 -19.15 -18.67 12.96
CA LEU A 132 -20.19 -17.65 13.08
C LEU A 132 -21.51 -18.33 13.45
N ASP A 133 -21.71 -18.56 14.75
CA ASP A 133 -22.95 -19.12 15.28
C ASP A 133 -24.00 -18.01 15.47
N LEU A 134 -24.81 -17.77 14.43
CA LEU A 134 -25.90 -16.77 14.46
C LEU A 134 -27.01 -17.11 15.47
N SER A 135 -27.00 -18.30 16.08
CA SER A 135 -27.94 -18.67 17.14
C SER A 135 -27.47 -18.24 18.53
N LYS A 136 -26.19 -17.87 18.66
CA LYS A 136 -25.64 -17.25 19.87
C LYS A 136 -25.73 -15.74 19.76
N ASP A 137 -26.35 -15.13 20.75
CA ASP A 137 -26.42 -13.67 20.87
C ASP A 137 -25.06 -13.15 21.37
N ASP A 138 -24.17 -12.83 20.44
CA ASP A 138 -22.84 -12.26 20.69
C ASP A 138 -22.86 -10.71 20.61
N LEU A 139 -24.01 -10.09 20.89
CA LEU A 139 -24.19 -8.64 20.94
C LEU A 139 -24.12 -8.08 22.37
N THR A 140 -23.64 -8.88 23.34
CA THR A 140 -23.54 -8.46 24.75
C THR A 140 -22.57 -7.28 24.97
N TRP A 141 -21.68 -7.01 24.01
CA TRP A 141 -20.77 -5.85 23.98
C TRP A 141 -21.36 -4.58 23.33
N LEU A 142 -22.60 -4.65 22.82
CA LEU A 142 -23.29 -3.52 22.15
C LEU A 142 -24.26 -2.77 23.09
N THR A 143 -24.22 -3.04 24.39
CA THR A 143 -25.00 -2.30 25.38
C THR A 143 -24.29 -1.00 25.77
N GLU A 144 -25.07 0.05 26.06
CA GLU A 144 -24.60 1.42 26.38
C GLU A 144 -23.62 1.50 27.57
N ASP A 145 -23.51 0.44 28.38
CA ASP A 145 -22.62 0.36 29.55
C ASP A 145 -21.35 -0.48 29.32
N SER A 146 -20.99 -0.76 28.06
CA SER A 146 -19.71 -1.42 27.76
C SER A 146 -18.54 -0.47 28.08
N PRO A 147 -17.50 -0.91 28.83
CA PRO A 147 -16.48 -0.05 29.43
C PRO A 147 -15.59 0.70 28.44
#